data_AF-A0A0D0DE09-F1
#
_entry.id   AF-A0A0D0DE09-F1
#
_cell.length_a   1.000
_cell.length_b   1.000
_cell.length_c   1.000
_cell.angle_alpha   90.00
_cell.angle_beta   90.00
_cell.angle_gamma   90.00
#
_symmetry.space_group_name_H-M   'P 1'
#
loop_
_entity.id
_entity.type
_entity.pdbx_description
1 polymer ?
#
loop_
_entity_poly.entity_id
_entity_poly.type
_entity_poly.pdbx_seq_one_letter_code
_entity_poly.pdbx_strand_id
1 'polypeptide(L)' 'GTVGPTTLKKSRKPSAKWTLDEETAFIDFLLSQFSASGDGNPRKATFNEAATLLKKKFPKALGAEKTGDVCRSKW' A
#
# COMPACT_ATOMS: atom_id res chain seq x y z
N GLY A 1 15.75 18.05 -38.94
CA GLY A 1 16.40 17.04 -38.08
C GLY A 1 15.49 16.79 -36.90
N THR A 2 14.96 15.57 -36.80
CA THR A 2 13.97 15.19 -35.79
C THR A 2 14.70 14.84 -34.49
N VAL A 3 14.51 15.63 -33.43
CA VAL A 3 14.97 15.27 -32.09
C VAL A 3 13.88 14.40 -31.44
N GLY A 4 14.15 13.10 -31.31
CA GLY A 4 13.27 12.17 -30.60
C GLY A 4 13.40 12.38 -29.09
N PRO A 5 12.29 12.45 -28.33
CA PRO A 5 12.38 12.49 -26.87
C PRO A 5 12.90 11.13 -26.39
N THR A 6 14.04 11.15 -25.71
CA THR A 6 14.61 10.02 -24.98
C THR A 6 13.60 9.55 -23.95
N THR A 7 12.91 8.45 -24.26
CA THR A 7 12.07 7.72 -23.33
C THR A 7 12.97 7.12 -22.26
N LEU A 8 13.21 7.87 -21.18
CA LEU A 8 13.74 7.32 -19.95
C LEU A 8 12.78 6.23 -19.49
N LYS A 9 13.06 4.97 -19.83
CA LYS A 9 12.44 3.81 -19.22
C LYS A 9 12.86 3.79 -17.75
N LYS A 10 12.21 4.63 -16.95
CA LYS A 10 12.12 4.45 -15.51
C LYS A 10 11.38 3.13 -15.37
N SER A 11 12.09 2.04 -15.08
CA SER A 11 11.48 0.77 -14.69
C SER A 11 10.45 1.09 -13.62
N ARG A 12 9.18 1.15 -14.02
CA ARG A 12 8.07 1.36 -13.10
C ARG A 12 8.08 0.11 -12.25
N LYS A 13 8.49 0.27 -10.99
CA LYS A 13 8.27 -0.72 -9.95
C LYS A 13 6.83 -1.21 -10.11
N PRO A 14 6.57 -2.52 -10.13
CA PRO A 14 5.22 -3.01 -10.28
C PRO A 14 4.34 -2.32 -9.24
N SER A 15 3.26 -1.68 -9.67
CA SER A 15 2.33 -1.09 -8.72
C SER A 15 1.67 -2.21 -7.93
N ALA A 16 1.54 -2.05 -6.63
CA ALA A 16 0.69 -2.95 -5.86
C ALA A 16 -0.74 -2.83 -6.41
N LYS A 17 -1.32 -3.95 -6.84
CA LYS A 17 -2.73 -3.97 -7.22
C LYS A 17 -3.54 -4.25 -5.98
N TRP A 18 -4.40 -3.32 -5.66
CA TRP A 18 -5.32 -3.41 -4.54
C TRP A 18 -6.64 -3.96 -5.07
N THR A 19 -7.00 -5.15 -4.61
CA THR A 19 -8.37 -5.64 -4.76
C THR A 19 -9.29 -4.91 -3.79
N LEU A 20 -10.59 -4.93 -4.06
CA LEU A 20 -11.60 -4.34 -3.16
C LEU A 20 -11.52 -4.96 -1.76
N ASP A 21 -11.27 -6.27 -1.66
CA ASP A 21 -11.16 -6.99 -0.39
C ASP A 21 -9.91 -6.58 0.40
N GLU A 22 -8.77 -6.45 -0.28
CA GLU A 22 -7.53 -5.95 0.32
C GLU A 22 -7.65 -4.51 0.79
N GLU A 23 -8.26 -3.64 -0.03
CA GLU A 23 -8.48 -2.24 0.32
C GLU A 23 -9.46 -2.10 1.49
N THR A 24 -10.53 -2.89 1.50
CA THR A 24 -11.51 -2.93 2.61
C THR A 24 -10.84 -3.40 3.90
N ALA A 25 -10.09 -4.51 3.88
CA ALA A 25 -9.39 -5.01 5.05
C ALA A 25 -8.32 -4.04 5.56
N PHE A 26 -7.68 -3.30 4.67
CA PHE A 26 -6.71 -2.26 5.01
C PHE A 26 -7.37 -1.07 5.71
N ILE A 27 -8.44 -0.52 5.12
CA ILE A 27 -9.17 0.62 5.68
C ILE A 27 -9.82 0.24 7.02
N ASP A 28 -10.46 -0.92 7.11
CA ASP A 28 -11.05 -1.44 8.34
C ASP A 28 -10.03 -1.54 9.48
N PHE A 29 -8.84 -2.07 9.18
CA PHE A 29 -7.74 -2.14 10.15
C PHE A 29 -7.27 -0.75 10.59
N LEU A 30 -7.11 0.19 9.64
CA LEU A 30 -6.72 1.56 9.98
C LEU A 30 -7.75 2.26 10.86
N LEU A 31 -9.04 2.12 10.55
CA LEU A 31 -10.14 2.70 11.35
C LEU A 31 -10.18 2.10 12.76
N SER A 32 -9.99 0.79 12.88
CA SER A 32 -9.90 0.09 14.17
C SER A 32 -8.73 0.62 15.01
N GLN A 33 -7.55 0.77 14.38
CA GLN A 33 -6.36 1.33 15.03
C GLN A 33 -6.53 2.80 15.41
N PHE A 34 -7.23 3.58 14.61
CA PHE A 34 -7.52 4.99 14.88
C PHE A 34 -8.43 5.14 16.09
N SER A 35 -9.48 4.31 16.14
CA SER A 35 -10.41 4.24 17.26
C SER A 35 -9.70 3.84 18.56
N ALA A 36 -8.72 2.93 18.47
CA ALA A 36 -7.94 2.47 19.62
C ALA A 36 -6.87 3.48 20.08
N SER A 37 -6.23 4.20 19.14
CA SER A 37 -5.11 5.08 19.44
C SER A 37 -5.53 6.50 19.81
N GLY A 38 -6.70 6.96 19.34
CA GLY A 38 -7.15 8.35 19.49
C GLY A 38 -6.26 9.39 18.80
N ASP A 39 -5.21 8.95 18.11
CA ASP A 39 -4.23 9.76 17.41
C ASP A 39 -4.73 9.95 15.98
N GLY A 40 -4.90 11.22 15.59
CA GLY A 40 -5.53 11.63 14.34
C GLY A 40 -4.81 11.18 13.06
N ASN A 41 -3.68 10.47 13.15
CA ASN A 41 -2.96 9.96 11.98
C ASN A 41 -2.39 8.55 12.23
N PRO A 42 -2.53 7.62 11.26
CA PRO A 42 -1.90 6.31 11.40
C PRO A 42 -0.37 6.47 11.45
N ARG A 43 0.25 5.87 12.46
CA ARG A 43 1.71 5.91 12.60
C ARG A 43 2.34 4.98 11.56
N LYS A 44 3.63 5.19 11.29
CA LYS A 44 4.42 4.27 10.46
C LYS A 44 4.31 2.81 10.94
N ALA A 45 4.23 2.60 12.26
CA ALA A 45 4.00 1.27 12.85
C ALA A 45 2.68 0.65 12.37
N THR A 46 1.59 1.42 12.41
CA THR A 46 0.26 0.99 11.95
C THR A 46 0.29 0.52 10.49
N PHE A 47 0.99 1.23 9.60
CA PHE A 47 1.12 0.79 8.21
C PHE A 47 1.93 -0.50 8.04
N ASN A 48 2.94 -0.75 8.88
CA ASN A 48 3.70 -2.01 8.86
C ASN A 48 2.87 -3.19 9.40
N GLU A 49 2.08 -2.96 10.43
CA GLU A 49 1.12 -3.96 10.92
C GLU A 49 0.06 -4.26 9.89
N ALA A 50 -0.49 -3.23 9.23
CA ALA A 50 -1.45 -3.38 8.16
C ALA A 50 -0.86 -4.18 6.98
N ALA A 51 0.39 -3.91 6.60
CA ALA A 51 1.11 -4.71 5.60
C ALA A 51 1.25 -6.19 6.01
N THR A 52 1.55 -6.45 7.28
CA THR A 52 1.65 -7.80 7.84
C THR A 52 0.29 -8.51 7.83
N LEU A 53 -0.78 -7.80 8.20
CA LEU A 53 -2.15 -8.29 8.12
C LEU A 53 -2.52 -8.65 6.69
N LEU A 54 -2.28 -7.74 5.74
CA LEU A 54 -2.57 -7.97 4.32
C LEU A 54 -1.79 -9.17 3.78
N LYS A 55 -0.52 -9.32 4.14
CA LYS A 55 0.28 -10.50 3.75
C LYS A 55 -0.26 -11.80 4.34
N LYS A 56 -0.79 -11.77 5.58
CA LYS A 56 -1.38 -12.94 6.25
C LYS A 56 -2.76 -13.30 5.69
N LYS A 57 -3.60 -12.30 5.44
CA LYS A 57 -4.98 -12.46 4.95
C LYS A 57 -5.02 -12.74 3.44
N PHE A 58 -4.09 -12.12 2.70
CA PHE A 58 -3.93 -12.21 1.25
C PHE A 58 -2.51 -12.68 0.89
N PRO A 59 -2.19 -13.96 1.10
CA PRO A 59 -0.88 -14.50 0.76
C PRO A 59 -0.59 -14.43 -0.75
N LYS A 60 -1.63 -14.38 -1.58
CA LYS A 60 -1.54 -14.14 -3.03
C LYS A 60 -1.77 -12.66 -3.34
N ALA A 61 -0.82 -11.81 -2.97
CA ALA A 61 -0.87 -10.40 -3.33
C ALA A 61 -0.83 -10.24 -4.86
N LEU A 62 -1.76 -9.45 -5.41
CA LEU A 62 -1.72 -9.10 -6.83
C LEU A 62 -0.69 -7.97 -7.06
N GLY A 63 0.32 -8.24 -7.90
CA GLY A 63 1.35 -7.26 -8.24
C GLY A 63 2.46 -7.18 -7.20
N ALA A 64 2.90 -5.97 -6.86
CA ALA A 64 3.95 -5.78 -5.85
C ALA A 64 3.49 -6.07 -4.43
N GLU A 65 4.44 -6.46 -3.58
CA GLU A 65 4.23 -6.62 -2.15
C GLU A 65 3.72 -5.32 -1.52
N LYS A 66 2.63 -5.43 -0.76
CA LYS A 66 2.02 -4.33 -0.02
C LYS A 66 2.80 -4.12 1.27
N THR A 67 3.96 -3.49 1.16
CA THR A 67 4.80 -3.11 2.31
C THR A 67 4.20 -1.90 3.04
N GLY A 68 4.68 -1.60 4.26
CA GLY A 68 4.21 -0.43 5.01
C GLY A 68 4.35 0.88 4.25
N ASP A 69 5.38 1.02 3.40
CA ASP A 69 5.54 2.19 2.51
C ASP A 69 4.45 2.26 1.42
N VAL A 70 4.06 1.12 0.86
CA VAL A 70 2.96 1.04 -0.13
C VAL A 70 1.62 1.38 0.54
N CYS A 71 1.38 0.85 1.75
CA CYS A 71 0.22 1.17 2.56
C CYS A 71 0.16 2.67 2.89
N ARG A 72 1.29 3.25 3.30
CA ARG A 72 1.40 4.69 3.59
C ARG A 72 1.21 5.55 2.35
N SER A 73 1.74 5.14 1.19
CA SER A 73 1.56 5.87 -0.07
C SER A 73 0.13 5.78 -0.61
N LYS A 74 -0.69 4.85 -0.09
CA LYS A 74 -2.08 4.63 -0.48
C LYS A 74 -3.06 5.43 0.39
N TRP A 75 -2.71 5.67 1.66
CA TRP A 75 -3.44 6.51 2.61
C TRP A 75 -3.13 8.00 2.38
#